data_AF-A0A535WPQ7-F1
#
_entry.id   AF-A0A535WPQ7-F1
#
_cell.length_a   1.000
_cell.length_b   1.000
_cell.length_c   1.000
_cell.angle_alpha   90.00
_cell.angle_beta   90.00
_cell.angle_gamma   90.00
#
_symmetry.space_group_name_H-M   'P 1'
#
loop_
_entity.id
_entity.type
_entity.pdbx_description
1 polymer ?
#
loop_
_entity_poly.entity_id
_entity_poly.type
_entity_poly.pdbx_seq_one_letter_code
_entity_poly.pdbx_strand_id
1 'polypeptide(L)'
;TLAYARGIGSTMAGVLETSFKEETETDLFGEQAVLCGGLTSLVKNGFDTLVEAGYQPELAYFECLHEMKLIVDLMYQGGMSYMRYSISDTAEFGDYVSGPRVISPTVREEMRQILREIQDGTFARTWILENQAGRPAFNAYRQRAKSEQIEKVGSE
;
A
#
# COMPACT_ATOMS: atom_id res chain seq x y z
N THR A 1 -18.52 -16.44 17.87
CA THR A 1 -17.67 -15.80 16.86
C THR A 1 -17.36 -16.72 15.68
N LEU A 2 -16.86 -17.95 15.86
CA LEU A 2 -16.60 -18.89 14.75
C LEU A 2 -17.84 -19.24 13.90
N ALA A 3 -19.01 -19.42 14.53
CA ALA A 3 -20.26 -19.64 13.80
C ALA A 3 -20.63 -18.45 12.90
N TYR A 4 -20.34 -17.23 13.35
CA TYR A 4 -20.53 -16.02 12.56
C TYR A 4 -19.54 -15.97 11.39
N ALA A 5 -18.25 -16.20 11.66
CA ALA A 5 -17.19 -16.26 10.63
C ALA A 5 -17.50 -17.31 9.54
N ARG A 6 -18.04 -18.47 9.94
CA ARG A 6 -18.52 -19.49 8.99
C ARG A 6 -19.76 -19.02 8.22
N GLY A 7 -20.70 -18.37 8.89
CA GLY A 7 -21.94 -17.86 8.28
C GLY A 7 -21.69 -16.83 7.18
N ILE A 8 -20.60 -16.05 7.27
CA ILE A 8 -20.17 -15.09 6.24
C ILE A 8 -19.12 -15.66 5.27
N GLY A 9 -18.72 -16.93 5.40
CA GLY A 9 -17.81 -17.61 4.48
C GLY A 9 -16.31 -17.47 4.75
N SER A 10 -15.88 -16.72 5.77
CA SER A 10 -14.45 -16.47 6.07
C SER A 10 -13.66 -17.77 6.32
N THR A 11 -14.31 -18.81 6.86
CA THR A 11 -13.67 -20.11 7.10
C THR A 11 -13.24 -20.85 5.83
N MET A 12 -13.66 -20.42 4.64
CA MET A 12 -13.21 -21.03 3.38
C MET A 12 -11.77 -20.64 3.01
N ALA A 13 -11.38 -19.40 3.31
CA ALA A 13 -10.01 -18.93 3.12
C ALA A 13 -9.14 -19.25 4.34
N GLY A 14 -9.71 -19.19 5.54
CA GLY A 14 -9.04 -19.44 6.81
C GLY A 14 -9.46 -18.43 7.88
N VAL A 15 -9.44 -18.85 9.14
CA VAL A 15 -9.67 -17.97 10.29
C VAL A 15 -8.54 -18.19 11.28
N LEU A 16 -7.98 -17.09 11.78
CA LEU A 16 -6.95 -17.08 12.80
C LEU A 16 -7.51 -16.42 14.07
N GLU A 17 -7.18 -16.98 15.22
CA GLU A 17 -7.50 -16.38 16.51
C GLU A 17 -6.53 -15.23 16.80
N THR A 18 -7.05 -14.12 17.31
CA THR A 18 -6.30 -12.91 17.65
C THR A 18 -6.99 -12.17 18.80
N SER A 19 -6.37 -11.12 19.33
CA SER A 19 -6.96 -10.20 20.30
C SER A 19 -7.42 -8.90 19.63
N PHE A 20 -8.35 -8.18 20.24
CA PHE A 20 -8.74 -6.84 19.77
C PHE A 20 -7.54 -5.89 19.63
N LYS A 21 -6.57 -5.98 20.55
CA LYS A 21 -5.36 -5.14 20.49
C LYS A 21 -4.51 -5.48 19.26
N GLU A 22 -4.23 -6.77 19.05
CA GLU A 22 -3.40 -7.22 17.94
C GLU A 22 -4.07 -6.93 16.60
N GLU A 23 -5.35 -7.25 16.44
CA GLU A 23 -6.10 -6.95 15.22
C GLU A 23 -6.09 -5.44 14.92
N THR A 24 -6.48 -4.60 15.87
CA THR A 24 -6.58 -3.15 15.63
C THR A 24 -5.21 -2.52 15.33
N GLU A 25 -4.16 -2.90 16.05
CA GLU A 25 -2.82 -2.33 15.81
C GLU A 25 -2.23 -2.80 14.48
N THR A 26 -2.40 -4.08 14.13
CA THR A 26 -1.81 -4.64 12.91
C THR A 26 -2.58 -4.26 11.66
N ASP A 27 -3.91 -4.17 11.72
CA ASP A 27 -4.76 -3.71 10.62
C ASP A 27 -4.43 -2.26 10.25
N LEU A 28 -4.48 -1.35 11.23
CA LEU A 28 -4.14 0.07 11.06
C LEU A 28 -2.72 0.25 10.52
N PHE A 29 -1.75 -0.54 11.00
CA PHE A 29 -0.39 -0.47 10.50
C PHE A 29 -0.30 -0.96 9.05
N GLY A 30 -0.94 -2.09 8.75
CA GLY A 30 -0.95 -2.69 7.42
C GLY A 30 -1.47 -1.73 6.35
N GLU A 31 -2.63 -1.10 6.58
CA GLU A 31 -3.22 -0.15 5.63
C GLU A 31 -2.39 1.14 5.48
N GLN A 32 -1.83 1.67 6.58
CA GLN A 32 -1.06 2.92 6.52
C GLN A 32 0.31 2.74 5.89
N ALA A 33 1.06 1.72 6.33
CA ALA A 33 2.47 1.57 5.97
C ALA A 33 2.70 0.78 4.68
N VAL A 34 1.77 -0.11 4.30
CA VAL A 34 1.98 -1.05 3.19
C VAL A 34 0.83 -1.01 2.18
N LEU A 35 -0.36 -1.48 2.57
CA LEU A 35 -1.43 -1.86 1.64
C LEU A 35 -2.08 -0.66 0.93
N CYS A 36 -2.16 0.50 1.60
CA CYS A 36 -2.74 1.70 1.04
C CYS A 36 -1.72 2.83 0.99
N GLY A 37 -1.34 3.41 2.13
CA GLY A 37 -0.49 4.61 2.17
C GLY A 37 0.86 4.39 1.51
N GLY A 38 1.56 3.31 1.89
CA GLY A 38 2.85 2.94 1.29
C GLY A 38 2.75 2.63 -0.21
N LEU A 39 1.82 1.77 -0.62
CA LEU A 39 1.67 1.35 -2.01
C LEU A 39 1.31 2.52 -2.94
N THR A 40 0.27 3.28 -2.61
CA THR A 40 -0.20 4.40 -3.45
C THR A 40 0.87 5.49 -3.56
N SER A 41 1.61 5.75 -2.49
CA SER A 41 2.75 6.69 -2.52
C SER A 41 3.89 6.16 -3.39
N LEU A 42 4.22 4.87 -3.33
CA LEU A 42 5.26 4.27 -4.17
C LEU A 42 4.90 4.37 -5.66
N VAL A 43 3.68 3.97 -6.02
CA VAL A 43 3.16 4.07 -7.40
C VAL A 43 3.24 5.52 -7.89
N LYS A 44 2.70 6.46 -7.11
CA LYS A 44 2.65 7.87 -7.49
C LYS A 44 4.05 8.44 -7.70
N ASN A 45 4.99 8.19 -6.79
CA ASN A 45 6.36 8.69 -6.93
C ASN A 45 7.06 8.07 -8.14
N GLY A 46 6.82 6.78 -8.45
CA GLY A 46 7.34 6.15 -9.66
C GLY A 46 6.79 6.80 -10.93
N PHE A 47 5.46 6.99 -10.99
CA PHE A 47 4.78 7.65 -12.09
C PHE A 47 5.30 9.08 -12.32
N ASP A 48 5.31 9.89 -11.25
CA ASP A 48 5.77 11.29 -11.30
C ASP A 48 7.23 11.36 -11.76
N THR A 49 8.10 10.48 -11.26
CA THR A 49 9.52 10.43 -11.68
C THR A 49 9.67 10.20 -13.18
N LEU A 50 8.87 9.30 -13.77
CA LEU A 50 8.93 9.03 -15.21
C LEU A 50 8.36 10.20 -16.02
N VAL A 51 7.23 10.76 -15.62
CA VAL A 51 6.61 11.88 -16.33
C VAL A 51 7.49 13.14 -16.27
N GLU A 52 8.08 13.44 -15.10
CA GLU A 52 9.00 14.56 -14.92
C GLU A 52 10.28 14.41 -15.76
N ALA A 53 10.73 13.17 -16.00
CA ALA A 53 11.83 12.87 -16.91
C ALA A 53 11.45 12.96 -18.40
N GLY A 54 10.18 13.23 -18.73
CA GLY A 54 9.69 13.43 -20.09
C GLY A 54 9.17 12.16 -20.77
N TYR A 55 8.96 11.07 -20.04
CA TYR A 55 8.32 9.87 -20.57
C TYR A 55 6.79 10.07 -20.71
N GLN A 56 6.18 9.30 -21.61
CA GLN A 56 4.75 9.37 -21.87
C GLN A 56 3.94 8.96 -20.63
N PRO A 57 2.93 9.74 -20.20
CA PRO A 57 2.12 9.41 -19.03
C PRO A 57 1.43 8.04 -19.12
N GLU A 58 0.96 7.64 -20.31
CA GLU A 58 0.31 6.35 -20.53
C GLU A 58 1.28 5.21 -20.28
N LEU A 59 2.53 5.33 -20.76
CA LEU A 59 3.57 4.34 -20.52
C LEU A 59 3.98 4.32 -19.04
N ALA A 60 4.13 5.48 -18.40
CA ALA A 60 4.42 5.56 -16.97
C ALA A 60 3.32 4.90 -16.12
N TYR A 61 2.05 5.05 -16.51
CA TYR A 61 0.91 4.38 -15.87
C TYR A 61 1.00 2.87 -16.00
N PHE A 62 1.31 2.36 -17.19
CA PHE A 62 1.48 0.92 -17.42
C PHE A 62 2.58 0.34 -16.51
N GLU A 63 3.76 0.94 -16.54
CA GLU A 63 4.95 0.50 -15.81
C GLU A 63 4.79 0.62 -14.29
N CYS A 64 4.16 1.70 -13.79
CA CYS A 64 4.11 1.98 -12.35
C CYS A 64 2.86 1.47 -11.64
N LEU A 65 1.74 1.25 -12.36
CA LEU A 65 0.48 0.80 -11.75
C LEU A 65 -0.09 -0.45 -12.42
N HIS A 66 -0.25 -0.48 -13.75
CA HIS A 66 -0.95 -1.59 -14.42
C HIS A 66 -0.26 -2.94 -14.19
N GLU A 67 1.06 -3.00 -14.41
CA GLU A 67 1.82 -4.24 -14.27
C GLU A 67 1.94 -4.75 -12.83
N MET A 68 1.70 -3.87 -11.84
CA MET A 68 1.76 -4.23 -10.43
C MET A 68 0.80 -5.37 -10.08
N LYS A 69 -0.36 -5.45 -10.75
CA LYS A 69 -1.30 -6.55 -10.54
C LYS A 69 -0.65 -7.91 -10.79
N LEU A 70 0.12 -8.05 -11.88
CA LEU A 70 0.78 -9.31 -12.21
C LEU A 70 1.80 -9.71 -11.14
N ILE A 71 2.62 -8.76 -10.70
CA ILE A 71 3.65 -9.00 -9.67
C ILE A 71 3.00 -9.42 -8.34
N VAL A 72 1.94 -8.71 -7.92
CA VAL A 72 1.22 -9.04 -6.68
C VAL A 72 0.47 -10.37 -6.79
N ASP A 73 -0.13 -10.69 -7.94
CA ASP A 73 -0.78 -11.99 -8.18
C ASP A 73 0.22 -13.15 -8.07
N LEU A 74 1.43 -12.99 -8.61
CA LEU A 74 2.50 -14.01 -8.47
C LEU A 74 2.96 -14.16 -7.01
N MET A 75 3.12 -13.04 -6.29
CA MET A 75 3.44 -13.08 -4.86
C MET A 75 2.32 -13.75 -4.04
N TYR A 76 1.06 -13.51 -4.40
CA TYR A 76 -0.08 -14.16 -3.77
C TYR A 76 -0.10 -15.67 -4.02
N GLN A 77 0.22 -16.10 -5.23
CA GLN A 77 0.21 -17.52 -5.62
C GLN A 77 1.34 -18.34 -4.98
N GLY A 78 2.55 -17.77 -4.85
CA GLY A 78 3.73 -18.56 -4.46
C GLY A 78 4.80 -17.80 -3.68
N GLY A 79 4.49 -16.61 -3.17
CA GLY A 79 5.43 -15.76 -2.44
C GLY A 79 6.47 -15.07 -3.34
N MET A 80 7.37 -14.31 -2.71
CA MET A 80 8.40 -13.53 -3.40
C MET A 80 9.34 -14.40 -4.25
N SER A 81 9.62 -15.64 -3.82
CA SER A 81 10.45 -16.58 -4.58
C SER A 81 9.79 -17.00 -5.89
N TYR A 82 8.48 -17.23 -5.90
CA TYR A 82 7.77 -17.59 -7.13
C TYR A 82 7.68 -16.40 -8.08
N MET A 83 7.43 -15.20 -7.54
CA MET A 83 7.48 -13.97 -8.34
C MET A 83 8.85 -13.79 -8.99
N ARG A 84 9.95 -13.92 -8.24
CA ARG A 84 11.33 -13.77 -8.76
C ARG A 84 11.70 -14.84 -9.78
N TYR A 85 11.28 -16.08 -9.56
CA TYR A 85 11.43 -17.14 -10.55
C TYR A 85 10.68 -16.85 -11.87
N SER A 86 9.60 -16.08 -11.81
CA SER A 86 8.71 -15.83 -12.95
C SER A 86 9.09 -14.58 -13.77
N ILE A 87 9.89 -13.67 -13.21
CA ILE A 87 10.43 -12.51 -13.92
C ILE A 87 11.77 -12.85 -14.58
N SER A 88 12.29 -11.97 -15.44
CA SER A 88 13.60 -12.18 -16.05
C SER A 88 14.74 -11.98 -15.05
N ASP A 89 15.90 -12.60 -15.29
CA ASP A 89 17.12 -12.38 -14.48
C ASP A 89 17.51 -10.89 -14.40
N THR A 90 17.18 -10.10 -15.44
CA THR A 90 17.43 -8.64 -15.44
C THR A 90 16.54 -7.92 -14.42
N ALA A 91 15.27 -8.29 -14.36
CA ALA A 91 14.32 -7.73 -13.40
C ALA A 91 14.64 -8.20 -11.97
N GLU A 92 14.99 -9.48 -11.78
CA GLU A 92 15.37 -10.01 -10.47
C GLU A 92 16.65 -9.34 -9.95
N PHE A 93 17.69 -9.19 -10.79
CA PHE A 93 18.89 -8.44 -10.41
C PHE A 93 18.55 -6.99 -10.06
N GLY A 94 17.68 -6.34 -10.85
CA GLY A 94 17.18 -4.99 -10.62
C GLY A 94 16.47 -4.83 -9.26
N ASP A 95 15.60 -5.78 -8.89
CA ASP A 95 14.93 -5.86 -7.58
C ASP A 95 15.97 -5.85 -6.45
N TYR A 96 16.94 -6.78 -6.48
CA TYR A 96 17.94 -6.89 -5.41
C TYR A 96 18.78 -5.63 -5.19
N VAL A 97 19.18 -4.94 -6.27
CA VAL A 97 20.08 -3.78 -6.17
C VAL A 97 19.35 -2.47 -5.95
N SER A 98 18.12 -2.34 -6.44
CA SER A 98 17.37 -1.08 -6.40
C SER A 98 16.36 -1.04 -5.26
N GLY A 99 15.76 -2.17 -4.89
CA GLY A 99 14.76 -2.27 -3.82
C GLY A 99 15.23 -1.65 -2.50
N PRO A 100 16.41 -2.03 -1.95
CA PRO A 100 16.94 -1.45 -0.71
C PRO A 100 17.34 0.03 -0.81
N ARG A 101 17.51 0.57 -2.02
CA ARG A 101 17.78 1.99 -2.24
C ARG A 101 16.51 2.82 -2.14
N VAL A 102 15.40 2.29 -2.65
CA VAL A 102 14.06 2.92 -2.57
C VAL A 102 13.49 2.71 -1.16
N ILE A 103 13.42 1.46 -0.70
CA ILE A 103 12.99 1.07 0.65
C ILE A 103 14.20 1.04 1.58
N SER A 104 14.73 2.22 1.85
CA SER A 104 15.93 2.42 2.66
C SER A 104 15.70 2.16 4.16
N PRO A 105 16.76 2.04 4.99
CA PRO A 105 16.62 1.92 6.44
C PRO A 105 15.80 3.03 7.09
N THR A 106 15.79 4.23 6.50
CA THR A 106 14.97 5.37 6.95
C THR A 106 13.48 5.07 6.80
N VAL A 107 13.06 4.43 5.70
CA VAL A 107 11.66 4.01 5.50
C VAL A 107 11.22 3.06 6.61
N ARG A 108 12.10 2.15 7.02
CA ARG A 108 11.81 1.24 8.15
C ARG A 108 11.68 1.98 9.48
N GLU A 109 12.40 3.07 9.70
CA GLU A 109 12.22 3.89 10.91
C GLU A 109 10.88 4.62 10.90
N GLU A 110 10.46 5.16 9.75
CA GLU A 110 9.12 5.75 9.62
C GLU A 110 8.02 4.71 9.87
N MET A 111 8.16 3.48 9.37
CA MET A 111 7.23 2.39 9.71
C MET A 111 7.17 2.12 11.22
N ARG A 112 8.31 2.16 11.93
CA ARG A 112 8.31 2.02 13.39
C ARG A 112 7.60 3.18 14.07
N GLN A 113 7.77 4.39 13.56
CA GLN A 113 7.13 5.57 14.12
C GLN A 113 5.61 5.53 13.92
N ILE A 114 5.13 5.17 12.72
CA ILE A 114 3.72 4.94 12.43
C ILE A 114 3.13 3.90 13.39
N LEU A 115 3.82 2.77 13.59
CA LEU A 115 3.38 1.75 14.53
C LEU A 115 3.28 2.29 15.97
N ARG A 116 4.24 3.10 16.43
CA ARG A 116 4.19 3.72 17.76
C ARG A 116 2.99 4.65 17.90
N GLU A 117 2.70 5.48 16.90
CA GLU A 117 1.57 6.42 16.90
C GLU A 117 0.20 5.72 16.86
N ILE A 118 0.16 4.50 16.31
CA ILE A 118 -1.01 3.62 16.41
C ILE A 118 -1.13 3.09 17.85
N GLN A 119 -0.03 2.53 18.39
CA GLN A 119 0.00 1.88 19.71
C GLN A 119 -0.25 2.84 20.88
N ASP A 120 0.21 4.09 20.77
CA ASP A 120 0.00 5.11 21.81
C ASP A 120 -1.31 5.90 21.65
N GLY A 121 -2.07 5.62 20.59
CA GLY A 121 -3.38 6.22 20.29
C GLY A 121 -3.32 7.61 19.66
N THR A 122 -2.14 8.11 19.28
CA THR A 122 -1.98 9.38 18.56
C THR A 122 -2.77 9.41 17.27
N PHE A 123 -2.69 8.34 16.46
CA PHE A 123 -3.45 8.24 15.22
C PHE A 123 -4.96 8.25 15.48
N ALA A 124 -5.42 7.41 16.41
CA ALA A 124 -6.85 7.29 16.74
C ALA A 124 -7.44 8.64 17.20
N ARG A 125 -6.73 9.36 18.06
CA ARG A 125 -7.13 10.71 18.52
C ARG A 125 -7.22 11.70 17.36
N THR A 126 -6.21 11.70 16.49
CA THR A 126 -6.16 12.58 15.32
C THR A 126 -7.34 12.33 14.39
N TRP A 127 -7.63 11.07 14.07
CA TRP A 127 -8.75 10.70 13.20
C TRP A 127 -10.11 11.05 13.81
N ILE A 128 -10.31 10.76 15.10
CA ILE A 128 -11.57 11.08 15.79
C ILE A 128 -11.83 12.60 15.78
N LEU A 129 -10.81 13.41 16.06
CA LEU A 129 -10.94 14.87 16.05
C LEU A 129 -11.21 15.42 14.65
N GLU A 130 -10.51 14.92 13.63
CA GLU A 130 -10.75 15.27 12.22
C GLU A 130 -12.20 14.94 11.81
N ASN A 131 -12.70 13.77 12.22
CA ASN A 131 -14.07 13.37 11.94
C ASN A 131 -15.11 14.25 12.67
N GLN A 132 -14.87 14.58 13.93
CA GLN A 132 -15.72 15.49 14.72
C GLN A 132 -15.73 16.91 14.15
N ALA A 133 -14.63 17.35 13.55
CA ALA A 133 -14.51 18.65 12.89
C ALA A 133 -15.17 18.69 11.49
N GLY A 134 -15.79 17.60 11.02
CA GLY A 134 -16.43 17.54 9.70
C GLY A 134 -15.48 17.16 8.56
N ARG A 135 -14.33 16.54 8.86
CA ARG A 135 -13.37 15.98 7.88
C ARG A 135 -12.75 16.99 6.89
N PRO A 136 -12.37 18.22 7.31
CA PRO A 136 -11.86 19.22 6.38
C PRO A 136 -10.56 18.81 5.66
N ALA A 137 -9.55 18.32 6.40
CA ALA A 137 -8.29 17.90 5.83
C ALA A 137 -8.47 16.64 4.97
N PHE A 138 -9.22 15.67 5.48
CA PHE A 138 -9.55 14.43 4.75
C PHE A 138 -10.23 14.71 3.41
N ASN A 139 -11.24 15.57 3.38
CA ASN A 139 -11.91 15.95 2.13
C ASN A 139 -10.95 16.69 1.19
N ALA A 140 -10.04 17.53 1.71
CA ALA A 140 -9.03 18.18 0.89
C ALA A 140 -8.02 17.18 0.29
N TYR A 141 -7.54 16.19 1.06
CA TYR A 141 -6.69 15.11 0.54
C TYR A 141 -7.40 14.36 -0.58
N ARG A 142 -8.66 13.97 -0.38
CA ARG A 142 -9.47 13.25 -1.36
C ARG A 142 -9.66 14.03 -2.66
N GLN A 143 -9.91 15.34 -2.58
CA GLN A 143 -10.07 16.16 -3.79
C GLN A 143 -8.76 16.30 -4.56
N ARG A 144 -7.63 16.47 -3.85
CA ARG A 144 -6.31 16.53 -4.50
C ARG A 144 -5.99 15.22 -5.21
N ALA A 145 -6.14 14.08 -4.53
CA ALA A 145 -5.87 12.76 -5.11
C ALA A 145 -6.63 12.52 -6.42
N LYS A 146 -7.92 12.86 -6.47
CA LYS A 146 -8.75 12.73 -7.69
C LYS A 146 -8.27 13.59 -8.87
N SER A 147 -7.53 14.66 -8.61
CA SER A 147 -7.08 15.59 -9.63
C SER A 147 -5.71 15.24 -10.22
N GLU A 148 -5.04 14.24 -9.64
CA GLU A 148 -3.71 13.79 -10.05
C GLU A 148 -3.72 13.23 -11.47
N GLN A 149 -2.59 13.36 -12.16
CA GLN A 149 -2.49 12.98 -13.57
C GLN A 149 -2.65 11.46 -13.75
N ILE A 150 -2.10 10.66 -12.83
CA ILE A 150 -2.21 9.20 -12.86
C ILE A 150 -3.66 8.71 -12.88
N GLU A 151 -4.56 9.39 -12.14
CA GLU A 151 -5.99 9.07 -12.11
C GLU A 151 -6.70 9.44 -13.42
N LYS A 152 -6.30 10.55 -14.05
CA LYS A 152 -6.86 10.96 -15.35
C LYS A 152 -6.49 9.98 -16.44
N VAL A 153 -5.18 9.70 -16.57
CA VAL A 153 -4.63 8.77 -17.56
C VAL A 153 -5.21 7.37 -17.37
N GLY A 154 -5.33 6.90 -16.12
CA GLY A 154 -5.91 5.58 -15.84
C GLY A 154 -7.41 5.44 -16.12
N SER A 155 -8.12 6.55 -16.32
CA SER A 155 -9.57 6.57 -16.58
C SER A 155 -9.95 6.66 -18.06
N GLU A 156 -8.97 6.93 -18.93
CA GLU A 156 -9.11 7.01 -20.39
C GLU A 156 -9.06 5.62 -21.05
#